data_AF-A0A924MB48-F1
#
_entry.id   AF-A0A924MB48-F1
#
_cell.length_a   1.000
_cell.length_b   1.000
_cell.length_c   1.000
_cell.angle_alpha   90.00
_cell.angle_beta   90.00
_cell.angle_gamma   90.00
#
_symmetry.space_group_name_H-M   'P 1'
#
loop_
_entity.id
_entity.type
_entity.pdbx_description
1 polymer ?
#
loop_
_entity_poly.entity_id
_entity_poly.type
_entity_poly.pdbx_seq_one_letter_code
_entity_poly.pdbx_strand_id
1 'polypeptide(L)'
;WWLITKTPKALLYGLSLLLLFFTVRYWDFMQRNQQYKLVVYNVPQHTGIDIIEGRYYQFLGDSILQEDGFLRNFHLKPSRVLHRISNADSLEHITVNNNIITSANKTIIVIDKPLPRYYHPTEKITADVVVLTKNPKIYFSQLAKVFNCQQYIFDASNPAWKIKYWKKDADSLGLKYHVVAENGACVVGL
;
A
#
# COMPACT_ATOMS: atom_id res chain seq x y z
N TRP A 1 47.75 13.65 10.84
CA TRP A 1 48.51 14.26 9.72
C TRP A 1 47.62 15.02 8.71
N TRP A 2 46.34 15.31 9.01
CA TRP A 2 45.44 16.15 8.17
C TRP A 2 45.25 17.58 8.72
N LEU A 3 45.56 17.80 10.01
CA LEU A 3 45.47 19.12 10.65
C LEU A 3 46.66 20.06 10.31
N ILE A 4 47.69 19.55 9.60
CA ILE A 4 49.01 20.21 9.48
C ILE A 4 49.17 21.01 8.18
N THR A 5 48.38 20.74 7.13
CA THR A 5 48.44 21.51 5.88
C THR A 5 47.45 22.66 5.92
N LYS A 6 47.92 23.89 6.21
CA LYS A 6 47.17 25.16 6.15
C LYS A 6 46.59 25.44 4.75
N THR A 7 45.62 24.65 4.32
CA THR A 7 44.98 24.74 3.00
C THR A 7 43.50 25.09 3.18
N PRO A 8 43.18 26.37 3.45
CA PRO A 8 41.80 26.80 3.73
C PRO A 8 40.84 26.48 2.58
N LYS A 9 41.35 26.38 1.34
CA LYS A 9 40.59 25.95 0.16
C LYS A 9 40.12 24.50 0.25
N ALA A 10 40.97 23.57 0.71
CA ALA A 10 40.60 22.16 0.87
C ALA A 10 39.55 21.98 1.97
N LEU A 11 39.67 22.74 3.07
CA LEU A 11 38.65 22.80 4.10
C LEU A 11 37.32 23.33 3.55
N LEU A 12 37.36 24.40 2.75
CA LEU A 12 36.16 24.96 2.11
C LEU A 12 35.47 23.94 1.19
N TYR A 13 36.23 23.26 0.31
CA TYR A 13 35.67 22.21 -0.55
C TYR A 13 35.10 21.04 0.25
N GLY A 14 35.79 20.61 1.32
CA GLY A 14 35.28 19.57 2.23
C GLY A 14 33.98 19.98 2.92
N LEU A 15 33.89 21.22 3.42
CA LEU A 15 32.67 21.77 4.00
C LEU A 15 31.54 21.90 2.98
N SER A 16 31.83 22.31 1.74
CA SER A 16 30.84 22.39 0.67
C SER A 16 30.28 21.01 0.31
N LEU A 17 31.13 19.99 0.19
CA LEU A 17 30.70 18.61 -0.08
C LEU A 17 29.86 18.05 1.08
N LEU A 18 30.27 18.33 2.31
CA LEU A 18 29.55 17.92 3.51
C LEU A 18 28.20 18.61 3.60
N LEU A 19 28.12 19.93 3.34
CA LEU A 19 26.87 20.67 3.28
C LEU A 19 25.92 20.09 2.21
N LEU A 20 26.44 19.83 1.00
CA LEU A 20 25.67 19.21 -0.08
C LEU A 20 25.12 17.84 0.34
N PHE A 21 25.95 17.00 0.97
CA PHE A 21 25.53 15.71 1.50
C PHE A 21 24.39 15.86 2.52
N PHE A 22 24.51 16.79 3.48
CA PHE A 22 23.46 17.05 4.45
C PHE A 22 22.15 17.54 3.82
N THR A 23 22.23 18.41 2.81
CA THR A 23 21.02 18.86 2.08
C THR A 23 20.30 17.70 1.41
N VAL A 24 21.03 16.82 0.70
CA VAL A 24 20.46 15.62 0.07
C VAL A 24 19.83 14.70 1.13
N ARG A 25 20.51 14.49 2.26
CA ARG A 25 20.00 13.66 3.36
C ARG A 25 18.77 14.26 4.03
N TYR A 26 18.75 15.58 4.23
CA TYR A 26 17.61 16.29 4.81
C TYR A 26 16.39 16.23 3.90
N TRP A 27 16.57 16.45 2.60
CA TRP A 27 15.48 16.33 1.63
C TRP A 27 14.86 14.93 1.62
N ASP A 28 15.69 13.89 1.50
CA ASP A 28 15.23 12.50 1.52
C ASP A 28 14.59 12.13 2.87
N PHE A 29 15.06 12.69 3.98
CA PHE A 29 14.41 12.51 5.27
C PHE A 29 13.00 13.12 5.31
N MET A 30 12.84 14.37 4.86
CA MET A 30 11.55 15.06 4.82
C MET A 30 10.56 14.37 3.89
N GLN A 31 10.98 13.99 2.68
CA GLN A 31 10.11 13.31 1.72
C GLN A 31 9.56 11.97 2.26
N ARG A 32 10.38 11.22 3.01
CA ARG A 32 9.95 9.96 3.62
C ARG A 32 9.06 10.18 4.84
N ASN A 33 9.17 11.31 5.50
CA ASN A 33 8.31 11.65 6.64
C ASN A 33 6.89 12.06 6.20
N GLN A 34 6.74 12.53 4.96
CA GLN A 34 5.46 13.01 4.40
C GLN A 34 4.76 11.98 3.49
N GLN A 35 5.11 10.69 3.58
CA GLN A 35 4.50 9.66 2.73
C GLN A 35 3.23 9.08 3.38
N TYR A 36 2.15 9.00 2.61
CA TYR A 36 0.91 8.33 2.97
C TYR A 36 0.58 7.36 1.84
N LYS A 37 0.66 6.05 2.10
CA LYS A 37 0.57 5.04 1.04
C LYS A 37 -0.08 3.76 1.52
N LEU A 38 -0.74 3.06 0.60
CA LEU A 38 -1.19 1.69 0.76
C LEU A 38 -0.44 0.83 -0.25
N VAL A 39 0.18 -0.26 0.21
CA VAL A 39 0.93 -1.19 -0.63
C VAL A 39 0.28 -2.56 -0.55
N VAL A 40 -0.30 -3.03 -1.64
CA VAL A 40 -0.84 -4.40 -1.77
C VAL A 40 0.22 -5.28 -2.41
N TYR A 41 0.74 -6.25 -1.66
CA TYR A 41 1.86 -7.09 -2.07
C TYR A 41 1.42 -8.24 -2.99
N ASN A 42 2.28 -8.56 -3.96
CA ASN A 42 2.16 -9.77 -4.75
C ASN A 42 2.76 -10.95 -4.00
N VAL A 43 1.99 -11.52 -3.07
CA VAL A 43 2.32 -12.79 -2.41
C VAL A 43 1.32 -13.85 -2.86
N PRO A 44 1.73 -14.84 -3.68
CA PRO A 44 0.81 -15.87 -4.15
C PRO A 44 0.08 -16.54 -2.98
N GLN A 45 -1.26 -16.65 -3.09
CA GLN A 45 -2.15 -17.30 -2.11
C GLN A 45 -2.29 -16.58 -0.76
N HIS A 46 -1.61 -15.46 -0.55
CA HIS A 46 -1.63 -14.74 0.71
C HIS A 46 -2.04 -13.28 0.53
N THR A 47 -2.75 -12.75 1.52
CA THR A 47 -3.06 -11.33 1.59
C THR A 47 -1.97 -10.62 2.37
N GLY A 48 -1.33 -9.61 1.77
CA GLY A 48 -0.38 -8.74 2.46
C GLY A 48 -0.58 -7.29 2.04
N ILE A 49 -0.91 -6.44 3.00
CA ILE A 49 -1.15 -5.01 2.79
C ILE A 49 -0.41 -4.22 3.88
N ASP A 50 0.48 -3.31 3.48
CA ASP A 50 1.04 -2.30 4.39
C ASP A 50 0.30 -0.97 4.20
N ILE A 51 -0.23 -0.41 5.28
CA ILE A 51 -0.73 0.95 5.38
C ILE A 51 0.39 1.79 5.97
N ILE A 52 0.89 2.76 5.22
CA ILE A 52 2.09 3.54 5.53
C ILE A 52 1.70 4.98 5.85
N GLU A 53 2.20 5.46 7.00
CA GLU A 53 2.18 6.85 7.41
C GLU A 53 3.57 7.28 7.87
N GLY A 54 4.19 8.19 7.12
CA GLY A 54 5.55 8.66 7.36
C GLY A 54 6.55 7.51 7.45
N ARG A 55 7.03 7.23 8.66
CA ARG A 55 8.03 6.20 8.97
C ARG A 55 7.44 4.95 9.59
N TYR A 56 6.13 4.88 9.71
CA TYR A 56 5.42 3.80 10.36
C TYR A 56 4.51 3.08 9.37
N TYR A 57 4.24 1.81 9.66
CA TYR A 57 3.22 1.07 8.95
C TYR A 57 2.41 0.19 9.90
N GLN A 58 1.14 0.03 9.54
CA GLN A 58 0.26 -1.00 10.08
C GLN A 58 0.05 -2.06 9.00
N PHE A 59 0.13 -3.33 9.37
CA PHE A 59 -0.02 -4.45 8.44
C PHE A 59 -1.41 -5.07 8.54
N LEU A 60 -2.02 -5.33 7.38
CA LEU A 60 -3.27 -6.04 7.25
C LEU A 60 -3.08 -7.22 6.28
N GLY A 61 -3.35 -8.44 6.75
CA GLY A 61 -3.10 -9.63 5.94
C GLY A 61 -2.90 -10.90 6.77
N ASP A 62 -2.30 -11.90 6.15
CA ASP A 62 -2.06 -13.20 6.78
C ASP A 62 -0.90 -13.13 7.78
N SER A 63 -1.08 -13.75 8.95
CA SER A 63 -0.10 -13.71 10.05
C SER A 63 1.27 -14.31 9.66
N ILE A 64 1.29 -15.31 8.76
CA ILE A 64 2.52 -15.92 8.25
C ILE A 64 3.48 -14.91 7.59
N LEU A 65 2.97 -13.76 7.14
CA LEU A 65 3.77 -12.69 6.54
C LEU A 65 4.40 -11.75 7.58
N GLN A 66 4.04 -11.89 8.84
CA GLN A 66 4.65 -11.14 9.95
C GLN A 66 5.87 -11.87 10.53
N GLU A 67 5.91 -13.20 10.39
CA GLU A 67 7.01 -14.04 10.85
C GLU A 67 8.29 -13.81 10.04
N ASP A 68 9.44 -13.96 10.70
CA ASP A 68 10.74 -13.95 10.03
C ASP A 68 10.88 -15.20 9.15
N GLY A 69 10.58 -15.04 7.86
CA GLY A 69 10.61 -16.12 6.90
C GLY A 69 10.79 -15.66 5.46
N PHE A 70 10.85 -16.63 4.54
CA PHE A 70 11.03 -16.41 3.11
C PHE A 70 9.98 -15.43 2.56
N LEU A 71 8.70 -15.66 2.83
CA LEU A 71 7.61 -14.83 2.30
C LEU A 71 7.76 -13.35 2.70
N ARG A 72 8.02 -13.05 3.98
CA ARG A 72 8.26 -11.68 4.45
C ARG A 72 9.52 -11.08 3.83
N ASN A 73 10.62 -11.83 3.79
CA ASN A 73 11.91 -11.31 3.34
C ASN A 73 11.95 -11.01 1.84
N PHE A 74 11.22 -11.77 1.01
CA PHE A 74 11.22 -11.59 -0.44
C PHE A 74 10.10 -10.66 -0.93
N HIS A 75 8.96 -10.62 -0.24
CA HIS A 75 7.81 -9.86 -0.75
C HIS A 75 7.58 -8.53 -0.01
N LEU A 76 7.80 -8.48 1.30
CA LEU A 76 7.43 -7.31 2.13
C LEU A 76 8.66 -6.45 2.49
N LYS A 77 9.74 -7.11 2.94
CA LYS A 77 10.95 -6.44 3.44
C LYS A 77 11.59 -5.48 2.43
N PRO A 78 11.70 -5.77 1.13
CA PRO A 78 12.31 -4.84 0.18
C PRO A 78 11.55 -3.50 0.11
N SER A 79 10.22 -3.57 0.07
CA SER A 79 9.35 -2.39 0.12
C SER A 79 9.51 -1.64 1.45
N ARG A 80 9.48 -2.36 2.59
CA ARG A 80 9.65 -1.74 3.91
C ARG A 80 10.98 -1.02 4.06
N VAL A 81 12.06 -1.58 3.52
CA VAL A 81 13.39 -0.95 3.49
C VAL A 81 13.42 0.26 2.55
N LEU A 82 12.84 0.13 1.35
CA LEU A 82 12.74 1.23 0.37
C LEU A 82 11.97 2.43 0.94
N HIS A 83 10.87 2.17 1.63
CA HIS A 83 10.03 3.18 2.28
C HIS A 83 10.59 3.63 3.63
N ARG A 84 11.56 2.87 4.17
CA ARG A 84 12.21 3.07 5.48
C ARG A 84 11.22 3.11 6.64
N ILE A 85 10.31 2.16 6.63
CA ILE A 85 9.17 2.09 7.55
C ILE A 85 9.40 1.01 8.62
N SER A 86 8.89 1.27 9.80
CA SER A 86 8.87 0.35 10.95
C SER A 86 7.44 0.05 11.36
N ASN A 87 7.19 -1.08 12.01
CA ASN A 87 5.85 -1.41 12.46
C ASN A 87 5.41 -0.47 13.60
N ALA A 88 4.12 -0.13 13.62
CA ALA A 88 3.45 0.55 14.72
C ALA A 88 2.09 -0.09 14.98
N ASP A 89 1.63 -0.03 16.24
CA ASP A 89 0.33 -0.55 16.66
C ASP A 89 -0.83 0.29 16.10
N SER A 90 -0.61 1.60 15.97
CA SER A 90 -1.58 2.56 15.44
C SER A 90 -0.89 3.66 14.63
N LEU A 91 -1.66 4.27 13.74
CA LEU A 91 -1.26 5.44 12.95
C LEU A 91 -1.99 6.68 13.50
N GLU A 92 -1.41 7.86 13.32
CA GLU A 92 -1.88 9.12 13.89
C GLU A 92 -3.02 9.74 13.07
N HIS A 93 -2.90 9.74 11.73
CA HIS A 93 -3.88 10.37 10.84
C HIS A 93 -4.64 9.37 9.97
N ILE A 94 -4.24 8.10 9.95
CA ILE A 94 -4.94 7.04 9.25
C ILE A 94 -5.66 6.14 10.25
N THR A 95 -6.97 6.03 10.10
CA THR A 95 -7.78 5.10 10.89
C THR A 95 -7.92 3.79 10.13
N VAL A 96 -7.50 2.69 10.77
CA VAL A 96 -7.74 1.32 10.30
C VAL A 96 -8.76 0.67 11.22
N ASN A 97 -9.98 0.50 10.73
CA ASN A 97 -11.06 -0.17 11.46
C ASN A 97 -11.49 -1.42 10.68
N ASN A 98 -11.02 -2.58 11.15
CA ASN A 98 -11.20 -3.87 10.49
C ASN A 98 -10.78 -3.81 9.01
N ASN A 99 -11.77 -3.72 8.13
CA ASN A 99 -11.64 -3.79 6.68
C ASN A 99 -11.76 -2.42 6.02
N ILE A 100 -11.88 -1.35 6.80
CA ILE A 100 -12.03 0.02 6.31
C ILE A 100 -10.81 0.82 6.75
N ILE A 101 -10.15 1.44 5.78
CA ILE A 101 -8.98 2.28 5.97
C ILE A 101 -9.36 3.68 5.50
N THR A 102 -9.32 4.65 6.40
CA THR A 102 -9.68 6.05 6.10
C THR A 102 -8.52 6.96 6.43
N SER A 103 -8.12 7.76 5.45
CA SER A 103 -7.26 8.93 5.62
C SER A 103 -8.10 10.20 5.41
N ALA A 104 -7.50 11.38 5.59
CA ALA A 104 -8.19 12.67 5.45
C ALA A 104 -8.91 12.82 4.09
N ASN A 105 -8.35 12.28 3.01
CA ASN A 105 -8.84 12.48 1.65
C ASN A 105 -9.28 11.19 0.94
N LYS A 106 -9.10 10.01 1.57
CA LYS A 106 -9.34 8.73 0.91
C LYS A 106 -9.96 7.68 1.80
N THR A 107 -10.84 6.88 1.21
CA THR A 107 -11.44 5.71 1.83
C THR A 107 -11.12 4.46 1.02
N ILE A 108 -10.57 3.45 1.69
CA ILE A 108 -10.23 2.15 1.12
C ILE A 108 -11.01 1.08 1.85
N ILE A 109 -11.60 0.17 1.07
CA ILE A 109 -12.40 -0.93 1.61
C ILE A 109 -11.77 -2.25 1.18
N VAL A 110 -11.47 -3.10 2.15
CA VAL A 110 -10.94 -4.45 1.95
C VAL A 110 -12.10 -5.44 2.05
N ILE A 111 -12.36 -6.18 0.98
CA ILE A 111 -13.42 -7.19 0.95
C ILE A 111 -12.75 -8.56 0.97
N ASP A 112 -12.83 -9.22 2.13
CA ASP A 112 -12.34 -10.58 2.36
C ASP A 112 -13.47 -11.63 2.38
N LYS A 113 -14.72 -11.18 2.55
CA LYS A 113 -15.91 -12.00 2.72
C LYS A 113 -17.00 -11.63 1.70
N PRO A 114 -17.94 -12.56 1.42
CA PRO A 114 -19.10 -12.25 0.60
C PRO A 114 -19.88 -11.06 1.17
N LEU A 115 -20.35 -10.18 0.29
CA LEU A 115 -21.30 -9.16 0.71
C LEU A 115 -22.64 -9.82 1.09
N PRO A 116 -23.37 -9.29 2.09
CA PRO A 116 -24.69 -9.79 2.42
C PRO A 116 -25.60 -9.71 1.18
N ARG A 117 -26.34 -10.80 0.92
CA ARG A 117 -27.13 -10.96 -0.32
C ARG A 117 -28.15 -9.86 -0.55
N TYR A 118 -28.65 -9.25 0.52
CA TYR A 118 -29.66 -8.19 0.50
C TYR A 118 -29.11 -6.82 0.93
N TYR A 119 -27.79 -6.63 0.86
CA TYR A 119 -27.21 -5.32 1.13
C TYR A 119 -27.39 -4.41 -0.08
N HIS A 120 -28.42 -3.57 -0.01
CA HIS A 120 -28.72 -2.52 -0.97
C HIS A 120 -28.77 -1.20 -0.20
N PRO A 121 -27.63 -0.51 -0.05
CA PRO A 121 -27.64 0.76 0.65
C PRO A 121 -28.45 1.76 -0.18
N THR A 122 -29.19 2.65 0.51
CA THR A 122 -29.99 3.70 -0.12
C THR A 122 -29.11 4.66 -0.93
N GLU A 123 -27.88 4.87 -0.48
CA GLU A 123 -26.84 5.62 -1.18
C GLU A 123 -25.59 4.75 -1.35
N LYS A 124 -24.89 4.90 -2.47
CA LYS A 124 -23.64 4.16 -2.69
C LYS A 124 -22.59 4.62 -1.68
N ILE A 125 -21.82 3.66 -1.16
CA ILE A 125 -20.66 3.94 -0.34
C ILE A 125 -19.54 4.46 -1.24
N THR A 126 -19.06 5.66 -0.97
CA THR A 126 -17.88 6.21 -1.66
C THR A 126 -16.62 5.49 -1.18
N ALA A 127 -15.86 4.92 -2.12
CA ALA A 127 -14.59 4.27 -1.83
C ALA A 127 -13.59 4.58 -2.95
N ASP A 128 -12.50 5.25 -2.66
CA ASP A 128 -11.46 5.51 -3.66
C ASP A 128 -10.87 4.22 -4.19
N VAL A 129 -10.67 3.24 -3.30
CA VAL A 129 -10.15 1.91 -3.65
C VAL A 129 -10.94 0.81 -2.97
N VAL A 130 -11.24 -0.26 -3.71
CA VAL A 130 -11.75 -1.52 -3.15
C VAL A 130 -10.73 -2.64 -3.41
N VAL A 131 -10.19 -3.22 -2.35
CA VAL A 131 -9.25 -4.35 -2.44
C VAL A 131 -10.01 -5.66 -2.21
N LEU A 132 -10.00 -6.55 -3.20
CA LEU A 132 -10.59 -7.88 -3.11
C LEU A 132 -9.53 -8.87 -2.65
N THR A 133 -9.78 -9.57 -1.56
CA THR A 133 -8.82 -10.46 -0.88
C THR A 133 -9.49 -11.76 -0.46
N LYS A 134 -8.78 -12.87 -0.31
CA LYS A 134 -9.27 -14.15 0.22
C LYS A 134 -10.42 -14.80 -0.56
N ASN A 135 -10.46 -14.61 -1.86
CA ASN A 135 -11.36 -15.32 -2.78
C ASN A 135 -12.88 -15.15 -2.46
N PRO A 136 -13.41 -13.94 -2.21
CA PRO A 136 -14.79 -13.72 -1.78
C PRO A 136 -15.77 -14.15 -2.85
N LYS A 137 -16.97 -14.54 -2.43
CA LYS A 137 -18.09 -14.81 -3.33
C LYS A 137 -18.83 -13.50 -3.58
N ILE A 138 -18.47 -12.82 -4.66
CA ILE A 138 -19.01 -11.51 -5.03
C ILE A 138 -19.28 -11.45 -6.54
N TYR A 139 -20.23 -10.58 -6.90
CA TYR A 139 -20.55 -10.24 -8.27
C TYR A 139 -20.28 -8.75 -8.48
N PHE A 140 -19.58 -8.40 -9.56
CA PHE A 140 -19.22 -6.99 -9.83
C PHE A 140 -20.45 -6.11 -10.08
N SER A 141 -21.53 -6.68 -10.61
CA SER A 141 -22.82 -6.00 -10.70
C SER A 141 -23.41 -5.61 -9.33
N GLN A 142 -23.13 -6.39 -8.28
CA GLN A 142 -23.47 -6.02 -6.90
C GLN A 142 -22.51 -4.95 -6.37
N LEU A 143 -21.20 -5.10 -6.60
CA LEU A 143 -20.21 -4.11 -6.19
C LEU A 143 -20.48 -2.73 -6.78
N ALA A 144 -20.82 -2.65 -8.07
CA ALA A 144 -21.15 -1.40 -8.76
C ALA A 144 -22.44 -0.74 -8.23
N LYS A 145 -23.33 -1.52 -7.59
CA LYS A 145 -24.53 -1.00 -6.92
C LYS A 145 -24.26 -0.53 -5.50
N VAL A 146 -23.30 -1.15 -4.81
CA VAL A 146 -22.97 -0.84 -3.41
C VAL A 146 -21.95 0.28 -3.31
N PHE A 147 -20.95 0.31 -4.19
CA PHE A 147 -19.83 1.23 -4.13
C PHE A 147 -19.81 2.20 -5.31
N ASN A 148 -19.50 3.46 -5.01
CA ASN A 148 -18.99 4.40 -5.99
C ASN A 148 -17.46 4.34 -5.92
N CYS A 149 -16.87 3.44 -6.72
CA CYS A 149 -15.45 3.11 -6.64
C CYS A 149 -14.64 3.58 -7.86
N GLN A 150 -13.48 4.19 -7.62
CA GLN A 150 -12.60 4.67 -8.69
C GLN A 150 -11.68 3.58 -9.21
N GLN A 151 -11.26 2.63 -8.36
CA GLN A 151 -10.34 1.56 -8.71
C GLN A 151 -10.50 0.33 -7.82
N TYR A 152 -10.54 -0.84 -8.45
CA TYR A 152 -10.45 -2.13 -7.76
C TYR A 152 -9.01 -2.67 -7.76
N ILE A 153 -8.63 -3.39 -6.70
CA ILE A 153 -7.36 -4.11 -6.64
C ILE A 153 -7.67 -5.57 -6.34
N PHE A 154 -7.20 -6.48 -7.20
CA PHE A 154 -7.32 -7.92 -6.96
C PHE A 154 -6.00 -8.38 -6.35
N ASP A 155 -6.02 -8.72 -5.06
CA ASP A 155 -4.82 -9.20 -4.39
C ASP A 155 -4.42 -10.60 -4.91
N ALA A 156 -3.19 -11.00 -4.58
CA ALA A 156 -2.60 -12.25 -5.03
C ALA A 156 -3.12 -13.50 -4.30
N SER A 157 -4.02 -13.34 -3.32
CA SER A 157 -4.69 -14.45 -2.65
C SER A 157 -5.88 -15.01 -3.45
N ASN A 158 -6.38 -14.25 -4.44
CA ASN A 158 -7.48 -14.70 -5.28
C ASN A 158 -6.99 -15.66 -6.38
N PRO A 159 -7.73 -16.76 -6.65
CA PRO A 159 -7.33 -17.70 -7.69
C PRO A 159 -7.53 -17.10 -9.09
N ALA A 160 -6.62 -17.46 -10.02
CA ALA A 160 -6.58 -16.91 -11.38
C ALA A 160 -7.89 -17.07 -12.15
N TRP A 161 -8.60 -18.19 -11.96
CA TRP A 161 -9.90 -18.40 -12.61
C TRP A 161 -10.92 -17.34 -12.18
N LYS A 162 -10.92 -16.93 -10.90
CA LYS A 162 -11.86 -15.93 -10.38
C LYS A 162 -11.48 -14.53 -10.84
N ILE A 163 -10.18 -14.20 -10.80
CA ILE A 163 -9.65 -12.96 -11.37
C ILE A 163 -10.08 -12.81 -12.84
N LYS A 164 -10.00 -13.88 -13.64
CA LYS A 164 -10.44 -13.86 -15.06
C LYS A 164 -11.91 -13.49 -15.22
N TYR A 165 -12.79 -13.98 -14.33
CA TYR A 165 -14.20 -13.58 -14.34
C TYR A 165 -14.37 -12.12 -13.92
N TRP A 166 -13.70 -11.70 -12.85
CA TRP A 166 -13.77 -10.31 -12.37
C TRP A 166 -13.25 -9.29 -13.37
N LYS A 167 -12.18 -9.60 -14.12
CA LYS A 167 -11.67 -8.75 -15.20
C LYS A 167 -12.75 -8.51 -16.26
N LYS A 168 -13.38 -9.59 -16.75
CA LYS A 168 -14.46 -9.50 -17.75
C LYS A 168 -15.63 -8.65 -17.24
N ASP A 169 -16.07 -8.88 -16.01
CA ASP A 169 -17.17 -8.12 -15.44
C ASP A 169 -16.78 -6.64 -15.27
N ALA A 170 -15.59 -6.36 -14.76
CA ALA A 170 -15.08 -5.00 -14.59
C ALA A 170 -14.95 -4.27 -15.94
N ASP A 171 -14.39 -4.92 -16.96
CA ASP A 171 -14.29 -4.39 -18.32
C ASP A 171 -15.70 -4.05 -18.86
N SER A 172 -16.68 -4.94 -18.68
CA SER A 172 -18.06 -4.72 -19.15
C SER A 172 -18.78 -3.56 -18.47
N LEU A 173 -18.36 -3.23 -17.24
CA LEU A 173 -18.90 -2.14 -16.43
C LEU A 173 -18.06 -0.85 -16.52
N GLY A 174 -16.96 -0.85 -17.29
CA GLY A 174 -16.04 0.28 -17.39
C GLY A 174 -15.29 0.58 -16.09
N LEU A 175 -15.12 -0.40 -15.21
CA LEU A 175 -14.48 -0.25 -13.91
C LEU A 175 -12.97 -0.46 -14.02
N LYS A 176 -12.18 0.46 -13.45
CA LYS A 176 -10.72 0.33 -13.41
C LYS A 176 -10.30 -0.73 -12.40
N TYR A 177 -9.28 -1.52 -12.73
CA TYR A 177 -8.72 -2.50 -11.81
C TYR A 177 -7.20 -2.66 -11.96
N HIS A 178 -6.57 -3.19 -10.92
CA HIS A 178 -5.17 -3.65 -10.91
C HIS A 178 -5.11 -5.10 -10.45
N VAL A 179 -4.39 -5.96 -11.16
CA VAL A 179 -4.25 -7.37 -10.82
C VAL A 179 -2.86 -7.61 -10.24
N VAL A 180 -2.77 -7.77 -8.93
CA VAL A 180 -1.47 -7.82 -8.25
C VAL A 180 -0.63 -9.02 -8.70
N ALA A 181 -1.27 -10.16 -8.96
CA ALA A 181 -0.59 -11.36 -9.46
C ALA A 181 0.01 -11.20 -10.87
N GLU A 182 -0.57 -10.32 -11.71
CA GLU A 182 -0.12 -10.10 -13.10
C GLU A 182 0.79 -8.87 -13.23
N ASN A 183 0.49 -7.80 -12.48
CA ASN A 183 1.13 -6.49 -12.62
C ASN A 183 2.18 -6.21 -11.53
N GLY A 184 2.33 -7.10 -10.55
CA GLY A 184 3.15 -6.87 -9.37
C GLY A 184 2.44 -6.06 -8.28
N ALA A 185 3.18 -5.74 -7.22
CA ALA A 185 2.64 -5.02 -6.07
C ALA A 185 2.01 -3.68 -6.50
N CYS A 186 0.85 -3.35 -5.92
CA CYS A 186 0.14 -2.12 -6.20
C CYS A 186 0.44 -1.08 -5.11
N VAL A 187 0.80 0.14 -5.49
CA VAL A 187 1.03 1.26 -4.56
C VAL A 187 0.01 2.36 -4.83
N VAL A 188 -0.75 2.70 -3.79
CA VAL A 188 -1.78 3.75 -3.82
C VAL A 188 -1.36 4.85 -2.86
N GLY A 189 -1.38 6.12 -3.28
CA GLY A 189 -1.22 7.25 -2.37
C GLY A 189 -2.49 7.45 -1.53
N LEU A 190 -2.34 7.68 -0.23
CA LEU A 190 -3.43 7.93 0.73
C LEU A 190 -3.62 9.43 0.98
#